data_AF-A0A6V7K8I1-F1
#
_entry.id   AF-A0A6V7K8I1-F1
#
_cell.length_a   1.000
_cell.length_b   1.000
_cell.length_c   1.000
_cell.angle_alpha   90.00
_cell.angle_beta   90.00
_cell.angle_gamma   90.00
#
_symmetry.space_group_name_H-M   'P 1'
#
loop_
_entity.id
_entity.type
_entity.pdbx_description
1 polymer ?
#
loop_
_entity_poly.entity_id
_entity_poly.type
_entity_poly.pdbx_seq_one_letter_code
_entity_poly.pdbx_strand_id
1 'polypeptide(L)' 'IQWFWRALRGFDQADRAKFLQFVTGTSKVPLQGFGALEGMNGVQKFQIHRDDRSTDRLPSAHT' A
#
# COMPACT_ATOMS: atom_id res chain seq x y z
N ILE A 1 -5.91 -2.55 -12.78
CA ILE A 1 -5.30 -2.83 -11.46
C ILE A 1 -5.02 -4.33 -11.17
N GLN A 2 -5.37 -5.27 -12.05
CA GLN A 2 -5.20 -6.71 -11.79
C GLN A 2 -3.73 -7.13 -11.55
N TRP A 3 -2.78 -6.56 -12.31
CA TRP A 3 -1.35 -6.89 -12.16
C TRP A 3 -0.78 -6.47 -10.81
N PHE A 4 -1.25 -5.38 -10.22
CA PHE A 4 -0.86 -4.97 -8.86
C PHE A 4 -1.18 -6.07 -7.85
N TRP A 5 -2.43 -6.57 -7.83
CA TRP A 5 -2.81 -7.64 -6.91
C TRP A 5 -2.11 -8.96 -7.22
N ARG A 6 -1.85 -9.25 -8.49
CA ARG A 6 -1.07 -10.45 -8.88
C ARG A 6 0.36 -10.38 -8.34
N ALA A 7 1.03 -9.23 -8.47
CA ALA A 7 2.38 -9.01 -7.96
C ALA A 7 2.42 -9.11 -6.42
N LEU A 8 1.51 -8.42 -5.72
CA LEU A 8 1.46 -8.42 -4.27
C LEU A 8 1.19 -9.83 -3.68
N ARG A 9 0.36 -10.64 -4.35
CA ARG A 9 0.17 -12.05 -3.96
C ARG A 9 1.42 -12.91 -4.18
N GLY A 10 2.26 -12.56 -5.15
CA GLY A 10 3.53 -13.23 -5.42
C GLY A 10 4.64 -12.89 -4.42
N PHE A 11 4.50 -11.82 -3.63
CA PHE A 11 5.46 -11.48 -2.59
C PHE A 11 5.42 -12.48 -1.44
N ASP A 12 6.59 -12.74 -0.87
CA ASP A 12 6.72 -13.46 0.40
C ASP A 12 6.24 -12.59 1.58
N GLN A 13 6.30 -13.14 2.79
CA GLN A 13 5.81 -12.42 3.97
C GLN A 13 6.64 -11.16 4.29
N ALA A 14 7.96 -11.21 4.06
CA ALA A 14 8.86 -10.09 4.33
C ALA A 14 8.58 -8.92 3.37
N ASP A 15 8.40 -9.21 2.09
CA ASP A 15 8.12 -8.20 1.07
C ASP A 15 6.69 -7.66 1.17
N ARG A 16 5.72 -8.46 1.63
CA ARG A 16 4.38 -7.94 2.00
C ARG A 16 4.44 -6.98 3.18
N ALA A 17 5.27 -7.26 4.19
CA ALA A 17 5.44 -6.37 5.34
C ALA A 17 6.14 -5.06 4.92
N LYS A 18 7.18 -5.14 4.07
CA LYS A 18 7.83 -3.95 3.49
C LYS A 18 6.88 -3.14 2.62
N PHE A 19 6.03 -3.80 1.82
CA PHE A 19 5.00 -3.13 1.04
C PHE A 19 4.02 -2.38 1.96
N LEU A 20 3.55 -3.01 3.04
CA LEU A 20 2.66 -2.37 4.00
C LEU A 20 3.35 -1.14 4.63
N GLN A 21 4.61 -1.27 5.02
CA GLN A 21 5.40 -0.15 5.54
C GLN A 21 5.59 0.96 4.51
N PHE A 22 5.82 0.63 3.25
CA PHE A 22 5.96 1.59 2.16
C PHE A 22 4.70 2.44 1.97
N VAL A 23 3.52 1.83 2.05
CA VAL A 23 2.24 2.53 1.77
C VAL A 23 1.53 3.08 3.00
N THR A 24 1.89 2.65 4.21
CA THR A 24 1.25 3.09 5.46
C THR A 24 2.21 3.67 6.50
N GLY A 25 3.52 3.67 6.23
CA GLY A 25 4.56 4.10 7.17
C GLY A 25 4.89 3.06 8.26
N THR A 26 4.16 1.95 8.36
CA THR A 26 4.36 0.91 9.38
C THR A 26 4.07 -0.50 8.85
N SER A 27 4.71 -1.51 9.43
CA SER A 27 4.38 -2.93 9.17
C SER A 27 3.23 -3.45 10.06
N LYS A 28 2.70 -2.61 10.95
CA LYS A 28 1.64 -2.98 11.89
C LYS A 28 0.29 -3.05 11.17
N VAL A 29 -0.36 -4.21 11.23
CA VAL A 29 -1.73 -4.39 10.75
C VAL A 29 -2.71 -3.87 11.82
N PRO A 30 -3.73 -3.07 11.47
CA PRO A 30 -4.74 -2.64 12.43
C PRO A 30 -5.49 -3.84 13.03
N LEU A 31 -5.75 -3.81 14.34
CA LEU A 31 -6.43 -4.90 15.04
C LEU A 31 -7.86 -5.14 14.50
N GLN A 32 -8.53 -4.06 14.10
CA GLN A 32 -9.87 -4.07 13.49
C GLN A 32 -9.83 -4.37 11.97
N GLY A 33 -8.66 -4.72 11.42
CA GLY A 33 -8.44 -4.96 10.00
C GLY A 33 -8.27 -3.68 9.17
N PHE A 34 -7.97 -3.83 7.88
CA PHE A 34 -7.69 -2.71 6.97
C PHE A 34 -8.89 -1.78 6.69
N GLY A 35 -10.09 -2.13 7.15
CA GLY A 35 -11.25 -1.23 7.12
C GLY A 35 -11.12 -0.04 8.09
N ALA A 36 -10.30 -0.19 9.13
CA ALA A 36 -10.02 0.80 10.16
C ALA A 36 -8.59 1.35 10.06
N LEU A 37 -8.04 1.40 8.85
CA LEU A 37 -6.70 1.96 8.60
C LEU A 37 -6.75 3.47 8.90
N GLU A 38 -5.85 3.95 9.75
CA GLU A 38 -5.78 5.36 10.15
C GLU A 38 -4.80 6.13 9.26
N GLY A 39 -5.20 7.32 8.83
CA GLY A 39 -4.35 8.31 8.19
C GLY A 39 -4.44 9.65 8.91
N MET A 40 -3.88 10.70 8.31
CA MET A 40 -3.76 12.02 8.96
C MET A 40 -5.09 12.63 9.42
N ASN A 41 -6.19 12.36 8.69
CA ASN A 41 -7.51 12.94 8.94
C ASN A 41 -8.53 11.91 9.47
N GLY A 42 -8.07 10.84 10.11
CA GLY A 42 -8.91 9.76 10.65
C GLY A 42 -8.87 8.49 9.79
N VAL A 43 -9.97 7.73 9.75
CA VAL A 43 -10.02 6.47 9.01
C VAL A 43 -9.86 6.72 7.50
N GLN A 44 -8.77 6.21 6.93
CA GLN A 44 -8.41 6.36 5.54
C GLN A 44 -7.98 5.01 4.96
N LYS A 45 -8.78 4.49 4.02
CA LYS A 45 -8.50 3.21 3.35
C LYS A 45 -7.31 3.35 2.40
N PHE A 46 -6.64 2.22 2.15
CA PHE A 46 -5.62 2.12 1.10
C PHE A 46 -6.21 2.53 -0.26
N GLN A 47 -5.49 3.39 -0.97
CA GLN A 47 -5.90 3.98 -2.24
C GLN A 47 -4.75 3.90 -3.26
N ILE A 48 -5.10 3.63 -4.52
CA ILE A 48 -4.15 3.57 -5.63
C ILE A 48 -4.53 4.64 -6.62
N HIS A 49 -3.60 5.54 -6.90
CA HIS A 49 -3.76 6.59 -7.90
C HIS A 49 -2.93 6.24 -9.13
N ARG A 50 -3.46 6.57 -10.32
CA ARG A 50 -2.69 6.45 -11.56
C ARG A 50 -1.74 7.65 -11.63
N ASP A 51 -0.45 7.40 -11.82
CA ASP A 51 0.51 8.45 -12.17
C ASP A 51 0.54 8.55 -13.70
N ASP A 52 0.11 9.70 -14.24
CA ASP A 52 0.04 9.97 -15.68
C ASP A 52 1.37 10.47 -16.26
N ARG A 53 2.44 10.50 -15.45
CA ARG A 53 3.81 10.85 -15.87
C ARG A 53 4.50 9.66 -16.56
N SER A 54 5.79 9.81 -16.89
CA SER A 54 6.58 8.74 -17.53
C SER A 54 6.50 7.41 -16.77
N THR A 55 6.36 6.32 -17.53
CA THR A 55 6.31 4.93 -17.05
C THR A 55 7.66 4.39 -16.59
N ASP A 56 8.75 5.13 -16.78
CA ASP A 56 10.10 4.72 -16.35
C ASP A 56 10.31 4.95 -14.84
N ARG A 57 9.34 5.58 -14.18
CA ARG A 57 9.38 5.90 -12.75
C ARG A 57 8.91 4.72 -11.92
N LEU A 58 9.55 4.55 -10.76
CA LEU A 58 9.04 3.63 -9.74
C LEU A 58 7.75 4.17 -9.11
N PRO A 59 6.90 3.29 -8.56
CA PRO A 59 5.76 3.71 -7.75
C PRO A 59 6.22 4.57 -6.56
N SER A 60 5.44 5.60 -6.23
CA SER A 60 5.64 6.45 -5.05
C SER A 60 4.49 6.28 -4.06
N ALA A 61 4.77 6.48 -2.77
CA ALA A 61 3.77 6.44 -1.71
C ALA A 61 3.74 7.77 -0.93
N HIS A 62 2.55 8.11 -0.45
CA HIS A 62 2.31 9.13 0.56
C HIS A 62 1.61 8.43 1.72
N THR A 63 2.36 8.25 2.81
CA THR A 63 1.93 7.53 4.01
C THR A 63 1.00 8.39 4.85
#